data_AF-A0A2X4PYW9-F1
#
_entry.id   AF-A0A2X4PYW9-F1
#
_cell.length_a   1.000
_cell.length_b   1.000
_cell.length_c   1.000
_cell.angle_alpha   90.00
_cell.angle_beta   90.00
_cell.angle_gamma   90.00
#
_symmetry.space_group_name_H-M   'P 1'
#
loop_
_entity.id
_entity.type
_entity.pdbx_description
1 polymer ?
#
loop_
_entity_poly.entity_id
_entity_poly.type
_entity_poly.pdbx_seq_one_letter_code
_entity_poly.pdbx_strand_id
1 'polypeptide(L)'
;MIKTIEIMKRITSILFAITMLLAAPTFLTSCQEDAPEINYTMNVTVNNDFTKVVEAINNGTMKMEEAIAKLSSSIDQMKATQAEKLQMLIEVITNQSNALAAKLAAIEAAIKAQTLSLESKLLLLGTAVNNNTIKLDEMTTKLAQAIDNMSGALSEKLEAIRGIIESTSAATAQKLAAIEAAIKAQTLSLESKLQLLETAVNNNTIKLDEMTTKLAQAIDNMSGALSEKLEAIRGIIESTSATTAQKLAAIEAAIKAQTLSMESKMQLLEDAIKALPDYSAQLEAIKTAIANLPDYGDKLSAIKAAINAMPDYSDKFDAVVAALNAMKTQIEALGDAQAGIATQIANVTTAINNLIASVNSGNTSAAAALAQIIAKLDELKAAIGSGGSGGGGGEGGGGEGGGGTTPSTMEYVDLGLPSSLKWAKCNLGASKPGDNGDYYAWGETKPKTDYVWATYKWGTEDNLNKYNKTDRKTVLDPEDDAATAALGAPWRMPTAGEILELINPDNCTWTWIKRDDVNGYGVNGYKVVSKKNGNSIFLPAAGNRNGYDLDGAGRWGGCWSSSLVGPGSDYARSLGFGSGQHDWSSSRRCYGWAVRAVRP
;
A
#
# COMPACT_ATOMS: atom_id res chain seq x y z
N MET A 1 66.45 37.96 1.61
CA MET A 1 66.86 37.19 2.80
C MET A 1 65.68 36.85 3.72
N ILE A 2 64.76 37.78 4.04
CA ILE A 2 63.57 37.48 4.87
C ILE A 2 62.59 36.49 4.18
N LYS A 3 62.31 36.66 2.88
CA LYS A 3 61.49 35.69 2.11
C LYS A 3 62.04 34.26 2.07
N THR A 4 63.35 34.09 2.20
CA THR A 4 64.01 32.77 2.21
C THR A 4 63.86 32.08 3.56
N ILE A 5 63.83 32.84 4.66
CA ILE A 5 63.64 32.33 6.03
C ILE A 5 62.21 31.83 6.26
N GLU A 6 61.23 32.47 5.64
CA GLU A 6 59.81 32.13 5.77
C GLU A 6 59.42 30.87 4.99
N ILE A 7 60.06 30.65 3.82
CA ILE A 7 59.96 29.40 3.06
C ILE A 7 60.64 28.26 3.82
N MET A 8 61.80 28.51 4.44
CA MET A 8 62.49 27.50 5.23
C MET A 8 61.67 27.05 6.44
N LYS A 9 61.03 27.98 7.17
CA LYS A 9 60.12 27.64 8.30
C LYS A 9 58.92 26.79 7.88
N ARG A 10 58.32 27.05 6.70
CA ARG A 10 57.22 26.22 6.17
C ARG A 10 57.68 24.81 5.80
N ILE A 11 58.87 24.68 5.23
CA ILE A 11 59.44 23.38 4.89
C ILE A 11 59.81 22.59 6.17
N THR A 12 60.32 23.25 7.21
CA THR A 12 60.63 22.59 8.49
C THR A 12 59.37 22.09 9.20
N SER A 13 58.26 22.83 9.18
CA SER A 13 56.99 22.37 9.76
C SER A 13 56.37 21.19 8.99
N ILE A 14 56.52 21.16 7.65
CA ILE A 14 56.05 20.04 6.83
C ILE A 14 56.93 18.79 7.05
N LEU A 15 58.25 18.95 7.16
CA LEU A 15 59.15 17.84 7.52
C LEU A 15 58.82 17.29 8.92
N PHE A 16 58.52 18.16 9.89
CA PHE A 16 58.16 17.75 11.25
C PHE A 16 56.86 16.94 11.30
N ALA A 17 55.86 17.33 10.49
CA ALA A 17 54.61 16.60 10.34
C ALA A 17 54.79 15.25 9.64
N ILE A 18 55.69 15.15 8.65
CA ILE A 18 56.02 13.89 7.97
C ILE A 18 56.80 12.95 8.91
N THR A 19 57.70 13.47 9.77
CA THR A 19 58.36 12.66 10.80
C THR A 19 57.43 12.19 11.91
N MET A 20 56.35 12.92 12.22
CA MET A 20 55.30 12.44 13.13
C MET A 20 54.40 11.38 12.48
N LEU A 21 54.19 11.44 11.17
CA LEU A 21 53.45 10.41 10.41
C LEU A 21 54.24 9.10 10.26
N LEU A 22 55.58 9.17 10.26
CA LEU A 22 56.49 8.02 10.25
C LEU A 22 56.80 7.46 11.65
N ALA A 23 56.28 8.08 12.71
CA ALA A 23 56.46 7.66 14.10
C ALA A 23 55.17 7.10 14.74
N ALA A 24 54.25 6.60 13.91
CA ALA A 24 53.19 5.70 14.38
C ALA A 24 53.74 4.27 14.38
N PRO A 25 53.83 3.59 15.54
CA PRO A 25 54.33 2.24 15.61
C PRO A 25 53.44 1.31 14.79
N THR A 26 54.08 0.51 13.94
CA THR A 26 53.56 -0.67 13.27
C THR A 26 52.95 -1.62 14.30
N PHE A 27 51.70 -1.37 14.68
CA PHE A 27 50.82 -2.33 15.32
C PHE A 27 49.71 -2.63 14.31
N LEU A 28 49.46 -3.92 14.09
CA LEU A 28 48.50 -4.52 13.16
C LEU A 28 49.05 -4.93 11.78
N THR A 29 50.14 -5.69 11.73
CA THR A 29 50.34 -6.73 10.71
C THR A 29 51.16 -7.90 11.26
N SER A 30 50.47 -8.89 11.84
CA SER A 30 50.80 -10.32 11.78
C SER A 30 49.90 -11.10 12.76
N CYS A 31 48.65 -11.30 12.37
CA CYS A 31 47.93 -12.51 12.74
C CYS A 31 48.31 -13.58 11.70
N GLN A 32 49.42 -14.26 11.96
CA GLN A 32 49.90 -15.50 11.34
C GLN A 32 51.31 -15.67 11.95
N GLU A 33 51.68 -16.76 12.58
CA GLU A 33 51.46 -18.15 12.23
C GLU A 33 51.44 -19.01 13.49
N ASP A 34 50.80 -20.16 13.31
CA ASP A 34 50.88 -21.37 14.09
C ASP A 34 52.11 -21.48 15.00
N ALA A 35 51.87 -21.77 16.27
CA ALA A 35 52.90 -22.23 17.18
C ALA A 35 53.49 -23.56 16.64
N PRO A 36 54.77 -23.62 16.26
CA PRO A 36 55.46 -24.89 16.18
C PRO A 36 55.86 -25.27 17.61
N GLU A 37 55.46 -26.46 18.06
CA GLU A 37 55.95 -27.07 19.29
C GLU A 37 57.47 -26.90 19.40
N ILE A 38 57.89 -26.17 20.44
CA ILE A 38 59.30 -26.00 20.74
C ILE A 38 59.80 -27.30 21.37
N ASN A 39 60.15 -28.28 20.54
CA ASN A 39 60.97 -29.42 20.95
C ASN A 39 62.45 -29.00 20.92
N TYR A 40 62.91 -28.27 21.95
CA TYR A 40 64.35 -28.06 22.15
C TYR A 40 64.99 -29.36 22.64
N THR A 41 65.51 -30.18 21.73
CA THR A 41 66.54 -31.15 22.11
C THR A 41 67.88 -30.42 22.18
N MET A 42 68.28 -30.01 23.38
CA MET A 42 69.60 -29.41 23.61
C MET A 42 70.64 -30.53 23.72
N ASN A 43 71.28 -30.90 22.61
CA ASN A 43 72.43 -31.80 22.63
C ASN A 43 73.66 -31.06 23.17
N VAL A 44 73.95 -31.19 24.46
CA VAL A 44 75.20 -30.69 25.04
C VAL A 44 76.29 -31.75 24.85
N THR A 45 77.04 -31.68 23.76
CA THR A 45 78.24 -32.50 23.59
C THR A 45 79.38 -31.91 24.40
N VAL A 46 79.77 -32.57 25.50
CA VAL A 46 81.01 -32.27 26.22
C VAL A 46 82.12 -33.11 25.58
N ASN A 47 82.82 -32.56 24.59
CA ASN A 47 84.03 -33.20 24.08
C ASN A 47 85.15 -32.97 25.10
N ASN A 48 85.50 -34.02 25.85
CA ASN A 48 86.67 -33.99 26.73
C ASN A 48 87.71 -34.95 26.18
N ASP A 49 88.71 -34.40 25.50
CA ASP A 49 89.81 -35.19 24.95
C ASP A 49 90.91 -35.32 26.01
N PHE A 50 90.75 -36.28 26.92
CA PHE A 50 91.78 -36.64 27.89
C PHE A 50 92.87 -37.55 27.29
N THR A 51 92.79 -37.88 25.99
CA THR A 51 93.69 -38.83 25.34
C THR A 51 95.15 -38.41 25.53
N LYS A 52 95.44 -37.11 25.45
CA LYS A 52 96.80 -36.57 25.67
C LYS A 52 97.30 -36.69 27.11
N VAL A 53 96.40 -36.64 28.11
CA VAL A 53 96.77 -36.84 29.52
C VAL A 53 97.05 -38.32 29.77
N VAL A 54 96.20 -39.21 29.24
CA VAL A 54 96.38 -40.66 29.32
C VAL A 54 97.66 -41.11 28.62
N GLU A 55 97.95 -40.59 27.43
CA GLU A 55 99.20 -40.86 26.70
C GLU A 55 100.44 -40.42 27.49
N ALA A 56 100.40 -39.24 28.12
CA ALA A 56 101.50 -38.70 28.91
C ALA A 56 101.77 -39.47 30.23
N ILE A 57 100.74 -40.07 30.83
CA ILE A 57 100.93 -41.00 31.96
C ILE A 57 101.55 -42.30 31.45
N ASN A 58 100.98 -42.89 30.39
CA ASN A 58 101.38 -44.19 29.86
C ASN A 58 102.81 -44.21 29.32
N ASN A 59 103.31 -43.11 28.77
CA ASN A 59 104.68 -42.99 28.29
C ASN A 59 105.69 -42.51 29.37
N GLY A 60 105.24 -42.39 30.64
CA GLY A 60 106.08 -42.01 31.78
C GLY A 60 106.53 -40.53 31.80
N THR A 61 106.02 -39.69 30.90
CA THR A 61 106.42 -38.27 30.81
C THR A 61 105.66 -37.36 31.78
N MET A 62 104.60 -37.85 32.43
CA MET A 62 103.84 -37.14 33.46
C MET A 62 103.61 -38.03 34.68
N LYS A 63 103.89 -37.50 35.88
CA LYS A 63 103.57 -38.22 37.13
C LYS A 63 102.07 -38.21 37.39
N MET A 64 101.56 -39.24 38.08
CA MET A 64 100.14 -39.37 38.38
C MET A 64 99.59 -38.16 39.15
N GLU A 65 100.38 -37.60 40.07
CA GLU A 65 100.02 -36.39 40.82
C GLU A 65 99.82 -35.17 39.90
N GLU A 66 100.68 -35.02 38.88
CA GLU A 66 100.58 -33.93 37.90
C GLU A 66 99.38 -34.11 36.97
N ALA A 67 99.06 -35.36 36.61
CA ALA A 67 97.85 -35.67 35.85
C ALA A 67 96.56 -35.41 36.65
N ILE A 68 96.53 -35.79 37.93
CA ILE A 68 95.41 -35.48 38.84
C ILE A 68 95.23 -33.97 38.98
N ALA A 69 96.32 -33.21 39.11
CA ALA A 69 96.27 -31.75 39.17
C ALA A 69 95.68 -31.13 37.88
N LYS A 70 96.11 -31.61 36.70
CA LYS A 70 95.55 -31.16 35.41
C LYS A 70 94.07 -31.55 35.23
N LEU A 71 93.69 -32.75 35.65
CA LEU A 71 92.28 -33.19 35.62
C LEU A 71 91.42 -32.33 36.55
N SER A 72 91.88 -32.08 37.78
CA SER A 72 91.19 -31.21 38.73
C SER A 72 91.03 -29.80 38.17
N SER A 73 92.09 -29.22 37.61
CA SER A 73 92.03 -27.91 36.96
C SER A 73 91.06 -27.88 35.78
N SER A 74 90.99 -28.96 34.98
CA SER A 74 90.04 -29.06 33.85
C SER A 74 88.60 -29.16 34.35
N ILE A 75 88.34 -29.91 35.42
CA ILE A 75 87.02 -30.02 36.06
C ILE A 75 86.61 -28.67 36.66
N ASP A 76 87.52 -27.97 37.34
CA ASP A 76 87.27 -26.63 37.88
C ASP A 76 86.96 -25.64 36.76
N GLN A 77 87.68 -25.72 35.64
CA GLN A 77 87.41 -24.91 34.47
C GLN A 77 86.05 -25.24 33.84
N MET A 78 85.68 -26.53 33.74
CA MET A 78 84.35 -26.93 33.28
C MET A 78 83.23 -26.41 34.19
N LYS A 79 83.44 -26.47 35.52
CA LYS A 79 82.51 -25.94 36.51
C LYS A 79 82.35 -24.43 36.34
N ALA A 80 83.46 -23.72 36.09
CA ALA A 80 83.45 -22.29 35.78
C ALA A 80 82.69 -22.00 34.47
N THR A 81 82.97 -22.74 33.39
CA THR A 81 82.27 -22.59 32.10
C THR A 81 80.77 -22.93 32.20
N GLN A 82 80.39 -23.95 32.98
CA GLN A 82 78.97 -24.24 33.22
C GLN A 82 78.29 -23.16 34.04
N ALA A 83 78.97 -22.61 35.06
CA ALA A 83 78.47 -21.47 35.82
C ALA A 83 78.27 -20.25 34.91
N GLU A 84 79.20 -19.97 33.99
CA GLU A 84 79.05 -18.91 32.98
C GLU A 84 77.86 -19.16 32.05
N LYS A 85 77.68 -20.39 31.55
CA LYS A 85 76.53 -20.75 30.71
C LYS A 85 75.20 -20.61 31.46
N LEU A 86 75.16 -21.03 32.72
CA LEU A 86 73.99 -20.88 33.58
C LEU A 86 73.69 -19.40 33.84
N GLN A 87 74.74 -18.59 34.04
CA GLN A 87 74.62 -17.15 34.21
C GLN A 87 74.04 -16.47 32.97
N MET A 88 74.50 -16.85 31.76
CA MET A 88 73.91 -16.35 30.51
C MET A 88 72.42 -16.72 30.39
N LEU A 89 72.03 -17.93 30.79
CA LEU A 89 70.63 -18.36 30.82
C LEU A 89 69.79 -17.54 31.81
N ILE A 90 70.30 -17.29 33.02
CA ILE A 90 69.67 -16.43 34.02
C ILE A 90 69.48 -15.01 33.45
N GLU A 91 70.48 -14.50 32.75
CA GLU A 91 70.45 -13.16 32.15
C GLU A 91 69.39 -13.08 31.04
N VAL A 92 69.28 -14.09 30.17
CA VAL A 92 68.23 -14.17 29.14
C VAL A 92 66.83 -14.23 29.78
N ILE A 93 66.63 -15.05 30.82
CA ILE A 93 65.34 -15.16 31.52
C ILE A 93 64.98 -13.84 32.20
N THR A 94 65.96 -13.19 32.82
CA THR A 94 65.77 -11.87 33.46
C THR A 94 65.36 -10.81 32.45
N ASN A 95 66.02 -10.79 31.28
CA ASN A 95 65.67 -9.88 30.19
C ASN A 95 64.25 -10.13 29.65
N GLN A 96 63.84 -11.39 29.50
CA GLN A 96 62.46 -11.71 29.09
C GLN A 96 61.44 -11.31 30.16
N SER A 97 61.73 -11.55 31.44
CA SER A 97 60.88 -11.13 32.56
C SER A 97 60.68 -9.61 32.58
N ASN A 98 61.77 -8.85 32.39
CA ASN A 98 61.74 -7.40 32.29
C ASN A 98 60.93 -6.93 31.06
N ALA A 99 61.07 -7.60 29.91
CA ALA A 99 60.29 -7.29 28.72
C ALA A 99 58.78 -7.58 28.92
N LEU A 100 58.44 -8.66 29.63
CA LEU A 100 57.05 -8.98 29.98
C LEU A 100 56.46 -7.94 30.92
N ALA A 101 57.21 -7.54 31.96
CA ALA A 101 56.80 -6.50 32.90
C ALA A 101 56.56 -5.15 32.19
N ALA A 102 57.42 -4.78 31.24
CA ALA A 102 57.23 -3.58 30.41
C ALA A 102 55.98 -3.67 29.53
N LYS A 103 55.70 -4.83 28.92
CA LYS A 103 54.46 -5.06 28.16
C LYS A 103 53.22 -5.00 29.05
N LEU A 104 53.29 -5.56 30.26
CA LEU A 104 52.19 -5.50 31.23
C LEU A 104 51.93 -4.07 31.69
N ALA A 105 52.99 -3.29 31.96
CA ALA A 105 52.90 -1.88 32.28
C ALA A 105 52.31 -1.04 31.13
N ALA A 106 52.62 -1.40 29.87
CA ALA A 106 52.02 -0.77 28.69
C ALA A 106 50.53 -1.10 28.55
N ILE A 107 50.12 -2.34 28.86
CA ILE A 107 48.71 -2.74 28.92
C ILE A 107 47.99 -1.99 30.05
N GLU A 108 48.59 -1.89 31.24
CA GLU A 108 48.05 -1.11 32.36
C GLU A 108 47.93 0.38 32.01
N ALA A 109 48.93 0.94 31.32
CA ALA A 109 48.91 2.30 30.82
C ALA A 109 47.84 2.51 29.74
N ALA A 110 47.62 1.54 28.86
CA ALA A 110 46.55 1.58 27.85
C ALA A 110 45.15 1.51 28.50
N ILE A 111 44.98 0.66 29.52
CA ILE A 111 43.74 0.59 30.31
C ILE A 111 43.50 1.91 31.07
N LYS A 112 44.54 2.47 31.72
CA LYS A 112 44.49 3.80 32.35
C LYS A 112 44.15 4.90 31.35
N ALA A 113 44.72 4.87 30.13
CA ALA A 113 44.42 5.82 29.06
C ALA A 113 42.95 5.72 28.59
N GLN A 114 42.36 4.53 28.59
CA GLN A 114 40.96 4.32 28.22
C GLN A 114 39.99 4.88 29.27
N THR A 115 40.31 4.72 30.57
CA THR A 115 39.62 5.36 31.70
C THR A 115 39.79 6.89 31.70
N LEU A 116 41.01 7.36 31.44
CA LEU A 116 41.31 8.78 31.19
C LEU A 116 40.56 9.34 29.98
N SER A 117 40.09 8.53 29.03
CA SER A 117 39.31 9.03 27.87
C SER A 117 37.93 9.52 28.27
N LEU A 118 37.34 9.04 29.39
CA LEU A 118 36.07 9.57 29.89
C LEU A 118 36.28 10.92 30.60
N GLU A 119 37.30 11.02 31.46
CA GLU A 119 37.70 12.28 32.09
C GLU A 119 38.20 13.30 31.07
N SER A 120 38.95 12.87 30.05
CA SER A 120 39.40 13.74 28.95
C SER A 120 38.26 14.13 28.02
N LYS A 121 37.24 13.28 27.81
CA LYS A 121 36.00 13.66 27.11
C LYS A 121 35.17 14.65 27.92
N LEU A 122 35.10 14.51 29.25
CA LEU A 122 34.48 15.47 30.16
C LEU A 122 35.27 16.78 30.25
N LEU A 123 36.61 16.71 30.23
CA LEU A 123 37.50 17.86 30.15
C LEU A 123 37.38 18.53 28.79
N LEU A 124 37.29 17.80 27.67
CA LEU A 124 37.04 18.35 26.34
C LEU A 124 35.64 18.97 26.23
N LEU A 125 34.62 18.41 26.88
CA LEU A 125 33.30 19.01 27.00
C LEU A 125 33.35 20.28 27.86
N GLY A 126 34.04 20.25 29.00
CA GLY A 126 34.28 21.40 29.87
C GLY A 126 35.11 22.48 29.19
N THR A 127 36.14 22.11 28.42
CA THR A 127 37.00 22.97 27.61
C THR A 127 36.26 23.45 26.37
N ALA A 128 35.33 22.71 25.77
CA ALA A 128 34.50 23.17 24.67
C ALA A 128 33.44 24.17 25.15
N VAL A 129 32.85 23.94 26.33
CA VAL A 129 31.93 24.88 26.99
C VAL A 129 32.69 26.13 27.43
N ASN A 130 33.81 25.99 28.15
CA ASN A 130 34.67 27.12 28.51
C ASN A 130 35.28 27.80 27.29
N ASN A 131 35.69 27.10 26.23
CA ASN A 131 36.18 27.73 25.00
C ASN A 131 35.06 28.43 24.24
N ASN A 132 33.81 27.98 24.30
CA ASN A 132 32.70 28.74 23.71
C ASN A 132 32.40 30.00 24.53
N THR A 133 32.43 29.93 25.86
CA THR A 133 32.31 31.10 26.75
C THR A 133 33.50 32.06 26.59
N ILE A 134 34.74 31.55 26.56
CA ILE A 134 35.98 32.30 26.33
C ILE A 134 36.05 32.83 24.90
N LYS A 135 35.53 32.14 23.88
CA LYS A 135 35.45 32.70 22.51
C LYS A 135 34.40 33.81 22.42
N LEU A 136 33.31 33.75 23.18
CA LEU A 136 32.35 34.84 23.25
C LEU A 136 32.92 36.03 24.04
N ASP A 137 33.61 35.81 25.16
CA ASP A 137 34.31 36.84 25.94
C ASP A 137 35.53 37.41 25.21
N GLU A 138 36.31 36.61 24.49
CA GLU A 138 37.39 37.07 23.62
C GLU A 138 36.84 37.81 22.41
N MET A 139 35.72 37.38 21.83
CA MET A 139 35.08 38.10 20.74
C MET A 139 34.48 39.42 21.25
N THR A 140 33.92 39.44 22.45
CA THR A 140 33.43 40.65 23.14
C THR A 140 34.59 41.56 23.54
N THR A 141 35.71 41.02 23.99
CA THR A 141 36.92 41.76 24.38
C THR A 141 37.67 42.27 23.15
N LYS A 142 37.76 41.50 22.06
CA LYS A 142 38.31 41.94 20.78
C LYS A 142 37.38 42.91 20.08
N LEU A 143 36.06 42.77 20.21
CA LEU A 143 35.11 43.82 19.79
C LEU A 143 35.30 45.08 20.63
N ALA A 144 35.40 44.97 21.95
CA ALA A 144 35.61 46.11 22.85
C ALA A 144 36.96 46.80 22.58
N GLN A 145 38.05 46.05 22.40
CA GLN A 145 39.37 46.56 22.02
C GLN A 145 39.38 47.13 20.59
N ALA A 146 38.63 46.55 19.65
CA ALA A 146 38.48 47.12 18.32
C ALA A 146 37.65 48.42 18.35
N ILE A 147 36.62 48.49 19.20
CA ILE A 147 35.82 49.69 19.44
C ILE A 147 36.65 50.77 20.13
N ASP A 148 37.45 50.43 21.15
CA ASP A 148 38.35 51.35 21.86
C ASP A 148 39.53 51.81 21.00
N ASN A 149 40.12 50.92 20.19
CA ASN A 149 41.17 51.32 19.26
C ASN A 149 40.63 52.18 18.11
N MET A 150 39.39 51.95 17.67
CA MET A 150 38.72 52.84 16.71
C MET A 150 38.38 54.19 17.34
N SER A 151 37.93 54.24 18.60
CA SER A 151 37.57 55.50 19.28
C SER A 151 38.81 56.32 19.62
N GLY A 152 39.89 55.68 20.11
CA GLY A 152 41.17 56.33 20.42
C GLY A 152 41.91 56.83 19.18
N ALA A 153 42.04 56.01 18.13
CA ALA A 153 42.71 56.43 16.90
C ALA A 153 41.93 57.52 16.13
N LEU A 154 40.59 57.52 16.22
CA LEU A 154 39.76 58.56 15.64
C LEU A 154 39.84 59.86 16.46
N SER A 155 39.84 59.77 17.80
CA SER A 155 39.99 60.92 18.69
C SER A 155 41.36 61.60 18.53
N GLU A 156 42.46 60.84 18.50
CA GLU A 156 43.80 61.40 18.33
C GLU A 156 44.01 61.97 16.92
N LYS A 157 43.45 61.34 15.88
CA LYS A 157 43.52 61.87 14.51
C LYS A 157 42.60 63.08 14.32
N LEU A 158 41.43 63.13 14.95
CA LEU A 158 40.57 64.31 14.93
C LEU A 158 41.18 65.48 15.71
N GLU A 159 41.87 65.23 16.83
CA GLU A 159 42.64 66.25 17.55
C GLU A 159 43.88 66.72 16.76
N ALA A 160 44.58 65.81 16.06
CA ALA A 160 45.67 66.19 15.17
C ALA A 160 45.17 66.97 13.94
N ILE A 161 44.02 66.60 13.37
CA ILE A 161 43.35 67.32 12.29
C ILE A 161 42.82 68.67 12.79
N ARG A 162 42.25 68.75 13.99
CA ARG A 162 41.82 70.02 14.61
C ARG A 162 43.01 70.94 14.83
N GLY A 163 44.11 70.44 15.39
CA GLY A 163 45.35 71.20 15.60
C GLY A 163 46.02 71.67 14.30
N ILE A 164 45.95 70.88 13.22
CA ILE A 164 46.45 71.26 11.89
C ILE A 164 45.50 72.25 11.18
N ILE A 165 44.18 72.12 11.36
CA ILE A 165 43.18 73.04 10.79
C ILE A 165 43.24 74.41 11.50
N GLU A 166 43.35 74.44 12.83
CA GLU A 166 43.47 75.65 13.66
C GLU A 166 44.84 76.34 13.54
N SER A 167 45.87 75.61 13.08
CA SER A 167 47.19 76.16 12.77
C SER A 167 47.15 77.14 11.58
N THR A 168 47.59 78.38 11.83
CA THR A 168 47.77 79.45 10.83
C THR A 168 49.07 79.34 10.02
N SER A 169 49.97 78.42 10.38
CA SER A 169 51.28 78.23 9.74
C SER A 169 51.37 77.01 8.82
N ALA A 170 50.41 76.07 8.87
CA ALA A 170 50.39 74.88 8.02
C ALA A 170 49.78 75.17 6.63
N ALA A 171 50.51 74.82 5.56
CA ALA A 171 50.08 75.03 4.17
C ALA A 171 48.88 74.14 3.80
N THR A 172 47.97 74.65 2.96
CA THR A 172 46.71 73.98 2.58
C THR A 172 46.91 72.56 2.01
N ALA A 173 48.02 72.31 1.32
CA ALA A 173 48.38 71.00 0.77
C ALA A 173 48.67 69.96 1.87
N GLN A 174 49.26 70.36 3.00
CA GLN A 174 49.48 69.45 4.14
C GLN A 174 48.16 69.10 4.84
N LYS A 175 47.22 70.07 4.91
CA LYS A 175 45.87 69.83 5.42
C LYS A 175 45.11 68.82 4.53
N LEU A 176 45.22 68.98 3.20
CA LEU A 176 44.57 68.08 2.23
C LEU A 176 45.17 66.66 2.24
N ALA A 177 46.50 66.53 2.32
CA ALA A 177 47.18 65.24 2.39
C ALA A 177 46.84 64.45 3.68
N ALA A 178 46.66 65.15 4.80
CA ALA A 178 46.19 64.53 6.04
C ALA A 178 44.74 64.02 5.93
N ILE A 179 43.87 64.77 5.26
CA ILE A 179 42.49 64.37 4.97
C ILE A 179 42.46 63.18 4.00
N GLU A 180 43.24 63.19 2.92
CA GLU A 180 43.35 62.06 1.98
C GLU A 180 43.91 60.79 2.63
N ALA A 181 44.90 60.93 3.52
CA ALA A 181 45.45 59.80 4.26
C ALA A 181 44.42 59.22 5.26
N ALA A 182 43.60 60.06 5.88
CA ALA A 182 42.50 59.62 6.74
C ALA A 182 41.40 58.90 5.93
N ILE A 183 41.05 59.42 4.75
CA ILE A 183 40.08 58.79 3.84
C ILE A 183 40.61 57.41 3.38
N LYS A 184 41.88 57.30 2.96
CA LYS A 184 42.50 56.01 2.57
C LYS A 184 42.56 54.99 3.71
N ALA A 185 42.80 55.42 4.94
CA ALA A 185 42.80 54.53 6.11
C ALA A 185 41.38 54.00 6.42
N GLN A 186 40.33 54.79 6.17
CA GLN A 186 38.94 54.34 6.28
C GLN A 186 38.57 53.30 5.20
N THR A 187 39.17 53.40 3.99
CA THR A 187 38.97 52.47 2.87
C THR A 187 39.59 51.08 3.09
N LEU A 188 40.57 50.95 3.99
CA LEU A 188 41.19 49.66 4.38
C LEU A 188 40.26 48.69 5.15
N SER A 189 38.96 48.99 5.31
CA SER A 189 38.03 48.19 6.13
C SER A 189 36.93 47.43 5.38
N LEU A 190 36.97 47.26 4.05
CA LEU A 190 36.01 46.41 3.32
C LEU A 190 36.56 45.00 3.07
N GLU A 191 37.81 44.88 2.61
CA GLU A 191 38.48 43.59 2.37
C GLU A 191 38.56 42.73 3.65
N SER A 192 38.99 43.32 4.76
CA SER A 192 39.11 42.63 6.05
C SER A 192 37.74 42.26 6.63
N LYS A 193 36.70 43.08 6.38
CA LYS A 193 35.32 42.75 6.75
C LYS A 193 34.76 41.63 5.88
N LEU A 194 35.11 41.59 4.60
CA LEU A 194 34.72 40.55 3.66
C LEU A 194 35.37 39.20 4.02
N GLN A 195 36.66 39.18 4.38
CA GLN A 195 37.33 37.96 4.86
C GLN A 195 36.73 37.41 6.15
N LEU A 196 36.34 38.29 7.09
CA LEU A 196 35.66 37.88 8.31
C LEU A 196 34.25 37.31 8.02
N LEU A 197 33.53 37.91 7.07
CA LEU A 197 32.24 37.39 6.59
C LEU A 197 32.39 36.06 5.86
N GLU A 198 33.36 35.89 4.97
CA GLU A 198 33.66 34.61 4.31
C GLU A 198 34.02 33.53 5.32
N THR A 199 34.84 33.86 6.34
CA THR A 199 35.20 32.93 7.41
C THR A 199 33.97 32.54 8.25
N ALA A 200 33.09 33.49 8.56
CA ALA A 200 31.86 33.23 9.30
C ALA A 200 30.86 32.39 8.50
N VAL A 201 30.70 32.66 7.19
CA VAL A 201 29.85 31.89 6.29
C VAL A 201 30.38 30.47 6.12
N ASN A 202 31.68 30.29 5.86
CA ASN A 202 32.29 28.96 5.73
C ASN A 202 32.17 28.13 7.01
N ASN A 203 32.34 28.75 8.19
CA ASN A 203 32.15 28.08 9.47
C ASN A 203 30.68 27.67 9.73
N ASN A 204 29.71 28.46 9.25
CA ASN A 204 28.29 28.09 9.34
C ASN A 204 27.94 26.93 8.40
N THR A 205 28.52 26.86 7.21
CA THR A 205 28.34 25.73 6.28
C THR A 205 28.86 24.41 6.88
N ILE A 206 30.07 24.42 7.46
CA ILE A 206 30.67 23.23 8.11
C ILE A 206 29.82 22.72 9.29
N LYS A 207 29.20 23.62 10.07
CA LYS A 207 28.30 23.23 11.18
C LYS A 207 27.03 22.52 10.70
N LEU A 208 26.51 22.86 9.52
CA LEU A 208 25.32 22.21 8.96
C LEU A 208 25.65 20.77 8.50
N ASP A 209 26.82 20.54 7.90
CA ASP A 209 27.28 19.20 7.50
C ASP A 209 27.56 18.30 8.71
N GLU A 210 28.18 18.84 9.76
CA GLU A 210 28.36 18.11 11.02
C GLU A 210 27.03 17.78 11.71
N MET A 211 26.05 18.70 11.65
CA MET A 211 24.71 18.45 12.20
C MET A 211 23.98 17.36 11.40
N THR A 212 24.07 17.41 10.06
CA THR A 212 23.53 16.38 9.16
C THR A 212 24.14 15.00 9.46
N THR A 213 25.46 14.94 9.65
CA THR A 213 26.18 13.70 9.98
C THR A 213 25.76 13.14 11.34
N LYS A 214 25.63 14.00 12.36
CA LYS A 214 25.15 13.58 13.68
C LYS A 214 23.68 13.15 13.66
N LEU A 215 22.85 13.78 12.83
CA LEU A 215 21.46 13.35 12.63
C LEU A 215 21.40 11.97 11.98
N ALA A 216 22.20 11.71 10.95
CA ALA A 216 22.28 10.41 10.29
C ALA A 216 22.71 9.31 11.27
N GLN A 217 23.74 9.56 12.09
CA GLN A 217 24.17 8.62 13.13
C GLN A 217 23.08 8.38 14.20
N ALA A 218 22.31 9.41 14.57
CA ALA A 218 21.20 9.24 15.52
C ALA A 218 20.05 8.41 14.92
N ILE A 219 19.74 8.59 13.63
CA ILE A 219 18.76 7.81 12.89
C ILE A 219 19.21 6.34 12.80
N ASP A 220 20.48 6.08 12.47
CA ASP A 220 21.04 4.73 12.39
C ASP A 220 20.99 4.02 13.75
N ASN A 221 21.36 4.70 14.83
CA ASN A 221 21.28 4.15 16.19
C ASN A 221 19.84 3.82 16.61
N MET A 222 18.86 4.63 16.21
CA MET A 222 17.44 4.34 16.45
C MET A 222 16.95 3.13 15.64
N SER A 223 17.47 2.93 14.43
CA SER A 223 17.14 1.78 13.57
C SER A 223 17.67 0.44 14.14
N GLY A 224 18.87 0.45 14.73
CA GLY A 224 19.46 -0.73 15.38
C GLY A 224 18.66 -1.18 16.61
N ALA A 225 18.25 -0.24 17.47
CA ALA A 225 17.42 -0.54 18.64
C ALA A 225 16.04 -1.09 18.28
N LEU A 226 15.51 -0.74 17.10
CA LEU A 226 14.26 -1.29 16.58
C LEU A 226 14.44 -2.73 16.07
N SER A 227 15.55 -3.02 15.39
CA SER A 227 15.90 -4.38 14.95
C SER A 227 16.01 -5.36 16.11
N GLU A 228 16.66 -4.96 17.20
CA GLU A 228 16.79 -5.80 18.41
C GLU A 228 15.43 -6.07 19.08
N LYS A 229 14.53 -5.07 19.09
CA LYS A 229 13.17 -5.24 19.61
C LYS A 229 12.31 -6.12 18.72
N LEU A 230 12.47 -6.07 17.40
CA LEU A 230 11.77 -6.95 16.45
C LEU A 230 12.24 -8.40 16.56
N GLU A 231 13.54 -8.64 16.76
CA GLU A 231 14.09 -9.97 17.03
C GLU A 231 13.56 -10.54 18.36
N ALA A 232 13.45 -9.71 19.41
CA ALA A 232 12.82 -10.12 20.65
C ALA A 232 11.33 -10.48 20.49
N ILE A 233 10.59 -9.76 19.64
CA ILE A 233 9.19 -10.07 19.30
C ILE A 233 9.10 -11.37 18.48
N ARG A 234 9.99 -11.57 17.50
CA ARG A 234 10.04 -12.82 16.71
C ARG A 234 10.24 -14.03 17.62
N GLY A 235 11.19 -13.95 18.55
CA GLY A 235 11.43 -15.02 19.53
C GLY A 235 10.21 -15.32 20.41
N ILE A 236 9.42 -14.31 20.79
CA ILE A 236 8.18 -14.49 21.57
C ILE A 236 7.05 -15.09 20.71
N ILE A 237 6.94 -14.73 19.43
CA ILE A 237 5.93 -15.26 18.51
C ILE A 237 6.21 -16.73 18.15
N GLU A 238 7.47 -17.08 17.90
CA GLU A 238 7.91 -18.44 17.58
C GLU A 238 7.90 -19.38 18.81
N SER A 239 7.96 -18.81 20.01
CA SER A 239 7.85 -19.58 21.25
C SER A 239 6.52 -20.34 21.33
N THR A 240 6.60 -21.66 21.50
CA THR A 240 5.48 -22.55 21.78
C THR A 240 5.01 -22.49 23.23
N SER A 241 5.78 -21.88 24.13
CA SER A 241 5.46 -21.74 25.56
C SER A 241 4.78 -20.41 25.91
N ALA A 242 4.86 -19.40 25.04
CA ALA A 242 4.19 -18.12 25.23
C ALA A 242 2.69 -18.22 24.88
N THR A 243 1.83 -17.76 25.79
CA THR A 243 0.37 -17.77 25.58
C THR A 243 -0.08 -16.75 24.53
N THR A 244 -1.22 -16.97 23.89
CA THR A 244 -1.79 -16.02 22.91
C THR A 244 -1.95 -14.61 23.46
N ALA A 245 -2.27 -14.46 24.75
CA ALA A 245 -2.37 -13.17 25.42
C ALA A 245 -1.01 -12.47 25.57
N GLN A 246 0.06 -13.21 25.87
CA GLN A 246 1.42 -12.66 25.94
C GLN A 246 1.95 -12.25 24.57
N LYS A 247 1.62 -13.03 23.52
CA LYS A 247 1.92 -12.67 22.12
C LYS A 247 1.19 -11.39 21.70
N LEU A 248 -0.11 -11.27 22.05
CA LEU A 248 -0.89 -10.05 21.78
C LEU A 248 -0.32 -8.82 22.52
N ALA A 249 0.05 -8.96 23.79
CA ALA A 249 0.58 -7.85 24.58
C ALA A 249 1.92 -7.32 24.05
N ALA A 250 2.80 -8.20 23.56
CA ALA A 250 4.06 -7.81 22.92
C ALA A 250 3.83 -7.08 21.59
N ILE A 251 2.85 -7.55 20.79
CA ILE A 251 2.42 -6.89 19.54
C ILE A 251 1.79 -5.52 19.83
N GLU A 252 0.94 -5.42 20.86
CA GLU A 252 0.29 -4.16 21.24
C GLU A 252 1.29 -3.13 21.79
N ALA A 253 2.31 -3.57 22.55
CA ALA A 253 3.41 -2.72 23.01
C ALA A 253 4.27 -2.19 21.86
N ALA A 254 4.48 -3.00 20.81
CA ALA A 254 5.20 -2.61 19.61
C ALA A 254 4.40 -1.64 18.71
N ILE A 255 3.09 -1.87 18.55
CA ILE A 255 2.18 -0.97 17.81
C ILE A 255 2.09 0.41 18.50
N LYS A 256 2.15 0.46 19.84
CA LYS A 256 2.19 1.72 20.61
C LYS A 256 3.53 2.46 20.49
N ALA A 257 4.62 1.80 20.06
CA ALA A 257 5.91 2.44 19.80
C ALA A 257 5.99 2.92 18.34
N GLN A 258 5.67 4.19 18.12
CA GLN A 258 5.49 4.79 16.80
C GLN A 258 6.81 5.03 16.03
N THR A 259 7.40 3.98 15.41
CA THR A 259 8.48 4.07 14.40
C THR A 259 8.72 2.71 13.73
N LEU A 260 7.87 2.29 12.78
CA LEU A 260 8.22 1.18 11.87
C LEU A 260 8.14 1.69 10.44
N SER A 261 9.23 1.54 9.69
CA SER A 261 9.31 1.89 8.26
C SER A 261 8.30 1.06 7.45
N MET A 262 7.92 1.57 6.28
CA MET A 262 6.95 0.92 5.40
C MET A 262 7.45 -0.46 4.93
N GLU A 263 8.78 -0.61 4.74
CA GLU A 263 9.45 -1.88 4.43
C GLU A 263 9.16 -2.97 5.47
N SER A 264 9.35 -2.68 6.76
CA SER A 264 9.14 -3.67 7.83
C SER A 264 7.67 -4.05 8.00
N LYS A 265 6.76 -3.12 7.70
CA LYS A 265 5.31 -3.40 7.64
C LYS A 265 4.96 -4.28 6.44
N MET A 266 5.63 -4.08 5.30
CA MET A 266 5.45 -4.89 4.10
C MET A 266 5.95 -6.32 4.32
N GLN A 267 7.11 -6.48 4.98
CA GLN A 267 7.64 -7.81 5.28
C GLN A 267 6.74 -8.59 6.24
N LEU A 268 6.19 -7.94 7.27
CA LEU A 268 5.22 -8.56 8.17
C LEU A 268 3.93 -8.96 7.46
N LEU A 269 3.48 -8.18 6.48
CA LEU A 269 2.34 -8.55 5.62
C LEU A 269 2.68 -9.72 4.71
N GLU A 270 3.88 -9.76 4.14
CA GLU A 270 4.35 -10.85 3.29
C GLU A 270 4.46 -12.17 4.06
N ASP A 271 4.98 -12.11 5.28
CA ASP A 271 5.10 -13.29 6.16
C ASP A 271 3.73 -13.75 6.67
N ALA A 272 2.80 -12.82 6.94
CA ALA A 272 1.42 -13.16 7.27
C ALA A 272 0.68 -13.81 6.08
N ILE A 273 0.96 -13.38 4.85
CA ILE A 273 0.45 -14.00 3.62
C ILE A 273 1.05 -15.42 3.45
N LYS A 274 2.35 -15.60 3.70
CA LYS A 274 3.02 -16.92 3.66
C LYS A 274 2.50 -17.87 4.74
N ALA A 275 2.01 -17.34 5.87
CA ALA A 275 1.42 -18.11 6.96
C ALA A 275 -0.07 -18.45 6.76
N LEU A 276 -0.71 -18.00 5.66
CA LEU A 276 -2.08 -18.42 5.35
C LEU A 276 -2.14 -19.94 5.12
N PRO A 277 -3.18 -20.64 5.60
CA PRO A 277 -3.29 -22.08 5.45
C PRO A 277 -3.30 -22.48 3.98
N ASP A 278 -2.45 -23.44 3.60
CA ASP A 278 -2.52 -24.04 2.27
C ASP A 278 -3.78 -24.90 2.15
N TYR A 279 -4.75 -24.40 1.39
CA TYR A 279 -6.02 -25.09 1.14
C TYR A 279 -5.95 -26.10 -0.02
N SER A 280 -4.77 -26.36 -0.59
CA SER A 280 -4.56 -27.29 -1.70
C SER A 280 -5.12 -28.69 -1.41
N ALA A 281 -4.94 -29.18 -0.18
CA ALA A 281 -5.46 -30.47 0.25
C ALA A 281 -7.00 -30.49 0.33
N GLN A 282 -7.64 -29.43 0.85
CA GLN A 282 -9.11 -29.31 0.83
C GLN A 282 -9.64 -29.16 -0.60
N LEU A 283 -8.91 -28.47 -1.48
CA LEU A 283 -9.30 -28.29 -2.88
C LEU A 283 -9.23 -29.60 -3.67
N GLU A 284 -8.18 -30.40 -3.48
CA GLU A 284 -8.07 -31.73 -4.09
C GLU A 284 -9.10 -32.71 -3.50
N ALA A 285 -9.44 -32.59 -2.20
CA ALA A 285 -10.54 -33.33 -1.60
C ALA A 285 -11.92 -32.94 -2.19
N ILE A 286 -12.18 -31.64 -2.41
CA ILE A 286 -13.40 -31.14 -3.07
C ILE A 286 -13.45 -31.61 -4.53
N LYS A 287 -12.34 -31.55 -5.25
CA LYS A 287 -12.24 -32.01 -6.64
C LYS A 287 -12.50 -33.51 -6.77
N THR A 288 -11.96 -34.30 -5.85
CA THR A 288 -12.25 -35.74 -5.73
C THR A 288 -13.72 -35.98 -5.41
N ALA A 289 -14.32 -35.19 -4.50
CA ALA A 289 -15.75 -35.29 -4.18
C ALA A 289 -16.64 -34.92 -5.38
N ILE A 290 -16.27 -33.91 -6.17
CA ILE A 290 -16.95 -33.52 -7.41
C ILE A 290 -16.83 -34.63 -8.47
N ALA A 291 -15.65 -35.24 -8.63
CA ALA A 291 -15.44 -36.36 -9.55
C ALA A 291 -16.22 -37.63 -9.16
N ASN A 292 -16.53 -37.79 -7.86
CA ASN A 292 -17.31 -38.90 -7.33
C ASN A 292 -18.83 -38.63 -7.28
N LEU A 293 -19.31 -37.46 -7.75
CA LEU A 293 -20.75 -37.23 -7.90
C LEU A 293 -21.31 -38.19 -8.97
N PRO A 294 -22.47 -38.82 -8.74
CA PRO A 294 -23.08 -39.71 -9.72
C PRO A 294 -23.37 -38.96 -11.04
N ASP A 295 -22.98 -39.53 -12.17
CA ASP A 295 -23.38 -38.99 -13.47
C ASP A 295 -24.90 -39.13 -13.65
N TYR A 296 -25.60 -38.00 -13.67
CA TYR A 296 -27.05 -37.96 -13.87
C TYR A 296 -27.44 -38.08 -15.35
N GLY A 297 -26.47 -38.19 -16.27
CA GLY A 297 -26.67 -38.34 -17.72
C GLY A 297 -27.53 -39.54 -18.11
N ASP A 298 -27.35 -40.68 -17.44
CA ASP A 298 -28.15 -41.89 -17.68
C ASP A 298 -29.61 -41.71 -17.22
N LYS A 299 -29.81 -41.04 -16.09
CA LYS A 299 -31.15 -40.72 -15.57
C LYS A 299 -31.86 -39.71 -16.46
N LEU A 300 -31.15 -38.71 -16.97
CA LEU A 300 -31.69 -37.72 -17.90
C LEU A 300 -32.02 -38.34 -19.26
N SER A 301 -31.19 -39.27 -19.73
CA SER A 301 -31.43 -40.06 -20.95
C SER A 301 -32.64 -40.97 -20.81
N ALA A 302 -32.82 -41.61 -19.64
CA ALA A 302 -34.01 -42.40 -19.32
C ALA A 302 -35.29 -41.54 -19.23
N ILE A 303 -35.21 -40.35 -18.64
CA ILE A 303 -36.34 -39.39 -18.62
C ILE A 303 -36.68 -38.93 -20.03
N LYS A 304 -35.69 -38.62 -20.87
CA LYS A 304 -35.89 -38.23 -22.28
C LYS A 304 -36.51 -39.37 -23.10
N ALA A 305 -36.06 -40.62 -22.89
CA ALA A 305 -36.66 -41.79 -23.50
C ALA A 305 -38.12 -42.00 -23.03
N ALA A 306 -38.41 -41.80 -21.74
CA ALA A 306 -39.76 -41.87 -21.20
C ALA A 306 -40.68 -40.76 -21.75
N ILE A 307 -40.16 -39.55 -21.93
CA ILE A 307 -40.88 -38.43 -22.56
C ILE A 307 -41.21 -38.75 -24.03
N ASN A 308 -40.25 -39.29 -24.78
CA ASN A 308 -40.45 -39.68 -26.17
C ASN A 308 -41.34 -40.91 -26.35
N ALA A 309 -41.48 -41.75 -25.31
CA ALA A 309 -42.34 -42.93 -25.29
C ALA A 309 -43.77 -42.63 -24.82
N MET A 310 -44.08 -41.37 -24.45
CA MET A 310 -45.48 -40.98 -24.22
C MET A 310 -46.27 -41.11 -25.53
N PRO A 311 -47.49 -41.68 -25.52
CA PRO A 311 -48.25 -41.86 -26.75
C PRO A 311 -48.54 -40.52 -27.44
N ASP A 312 -48.17 -40.41 -28.72
CA ASP A 312 -48.62 -39.31 -29.56
C ASP A 312 -50.10 -39.55 -29.91
N TYR A 313 -50.95 -38.59 -29.55
CA TYR A 313 -52.39 -38.65 -29.80
C TYR A 313 -52.80 -37.76 -30.99
N SER A 314 -51.84 -37.17 -31.71
CA SER A 314 -52.06 -36.35 -32.92
C SER A 314 -52.98 -37.03 -33.93
N ASP A 315 -52.70 -38.30 -34.29
CA ASP A 315 -53.51 -39.10 -35.20
C ASP A 315 -54.98 -39.24 -34.75
N LYS A 316 -55.23 -39.26 -33.43
CA LYS A 316 -56.61 -39.35 -32.89
C LYS A 316 -57.32 -38.00 -32.94
N PHE A 317 -56.60 -36.90 -32.74
CA PHE A 317 -57.16 -35.56 -32.89
C PHE A 317 -57.50 -35.25 -34.35
N ASP A 318 -56.63 -35.64 -35.27
CA ASP A 318 -56.87 -35.53 -36.71
C ASP A 318 -58.09 -36.34 -37.15
N ALA A 319 -58.26 -37.55 -36.60
CA ALA A 319 -59.45 -38.37 -36.84
C ALA A 319 -60.75 -37.71 -36.33
N VAL A 320 -60.72 -37.00 -35.19
CA VAL A 320 -61.88 -36.27 -34.66
C VAL A 320 -62.23 -35.07 -35.56
N VAL A 321 -61.24 -34.32 -36.02
CA VAL A 321 -61.42 -33.20 -36.96
C VAL A 321 -62.00 -33.70 -38.29
N ALA A 322 -61.48 -34.82 -38.81
CA ALA A 322 -61.99 -35.45 -40.02
C ALA A 322 -63.45 -35.91 -39.85
N ALA A 323 -63.80 -36.51 -38.71
CA ALA A 323 -65.16 -36.94 -38.41
C ALA A 323 -66.15 -35.76 -38.29
N LEU A 324 -65.75 -34.66 -37.65
CA LEU A 324 -66.56 -33.44 -37.56
C LEU A 324 -66.82 -32.83 -38.93
N ASN A 325 -65.81 -32.75 -39.79
CA ASN A 325 -65.96 -32.27 -41.16
C ASN A 325 -66.88 -33.18 -41.98
N ALA A 326 -66.76 -34.50 -41.85
CA ALA A 326 -67.64 -35.45 -42.51
C ALA A 326 -69.11 -35.29 -42.05
N MET A 327 -69.35 -35.12 -40.75
CA MET A 327 -70.68 -34.84 -40.21
C MET A 327 -71.25 -33.51 -40.72
N LYS A 328 -70.42 -32.46 -40.80
CA LYS A 328 -70.81 -31.17 -41.38
C LYS A 328 -71.31 -31.35 -42.81
N THR A 329 -70.54 -32.03 -43.67
CA THR A 329 -70.92 -32.28 -45.06
C THR A 329 -72.23 -33.07 -45.16
N GLN A 330 -72.43 -34.08 -44.30
CA GLN A 330 -73.68 -34.84 -44.26
C GLN A 330 -74.88 -33.97 -43.86
N ILE A 331 -74.71 -33.06 -42.91
CA ILE A 331 -75.77 -32.14 -42.45
C ILE A 331 -76.10 -31.08 -43.50
N GLU A 332 -75.09 -30.55 -44.20
CA GLU A 332 -75.30 -29.62 -45.32
C GLU A 332 -76.08 -30.28 -46.47
N ALA A 333 -75.90 -31.59 -46.68
CA ALA A 333 -76.66 -32.35 -47.69
C ALA A 333 -78.15 -32.56 -47.32
N LEU A 334 -78.56 -32.30 -46.07
CA LEU A 334 -79.96 -32.40 -45.63
C LEU A 334 -80.81 -31.15 -46.00
N GLY A 335 -80.17 -30.07 -46.49
CA GLY A 335 -80.82 -28.85 -46.95
C GLY A 335 -80.69 -27.67 -45.99
N ASP A 336 -81.18 -26.50 -46.44
CA ASP A 336 -80.94 -25.20 -45.77
C ASP A 336 -81.52 -25.08 -44.36
N ALA A 337 -82.52 -25.91 -44.02
CA ALA A 337 -83.13 -25.90 -42.69
C ALA A 337 -82.17 -26.32 -41.56
N GLN A 338 -81.00 -26.86 -41.89
CA GLN A 338 -79.99 -27.37 -40.97
C GLN A 338 -78.67 -26.58 -41.02
N ALA A 339 -78.60 -25.50 -41.81
CA ALA A 339 -77.41 -24.67 -41.99
C ALA A 339 -76.84 -24.11 -40.66
N GLY A 340 -77.70 -23.85 -39.68
CA GLY A 340 -77.29 -23.42 -38.33
C GLY A 340 -76.45 -24.46 -37.59
N ILE A 341 -76.79 -25.74 -37.73
CA ILE A 341 -76.04 -26.85 -37.12
C ILE A 341 -74.69 -27.02 -37.82
N ALA A 342 -74.67 -26.94 -39.15
CA ALA A 342 -73.43 -27.00 -39.93
C ALA A 342 -72.45 -25.87 -39.55
N THR A 343 -72.96 -24.67 -39.29
CA THR A 343 -72.15 -23.51 -38.84
C THR A 343 -71.55 -23.76 -37.45
N GLN A 344 -72.32 -24.32 -36.52
CA GLN A 344 -71.81 -24.65 -35.18
C GLN A 344 -70.73 -25.73 -35.22
N ILE A 345 -70.88 -26.75 -36.07
CA ILE A 345 -69.85 -27.78 -36.28
C ILE A 345 -68.56 -27.15 -36.83
N ALA A 346 -68.66 -26.21 -37.78
CA ALA A 346 -67.50 -25.52 -38.35
C ALA A 346 -66.74 -24.68 -37.28
N ASN A 347 -67.48 -23.97 -36.42
CA ASN A 347 -66.91 -23.19 -35.34
C ASN A 347 -66.17 -24.07 -34.31
N VAL A 348 -66.79 -25.18 -33.92
CA VAL A 348 -66.17 -26.15 -32.99
C VAL A 348 -64.95 -26.81 -33.60
N THR A 349 -64.99 -27.14 -34.89
CA THR A 349 -63.83 -27.68 -35.64
C THR A 349 -62.67 -26.70 -35.64
N THR A 350 -62.94 -25.40 -35.85
CA THR A 350 -61.91 -24.35 -35.80
C THR A 350 -61.31 -24.20 -34.41
N ALA A 351 -62.14 -24.22 -33.36
CA ALA A 351 -61.67 -24.15 -31.98
C ALA A 351 -60.77 -25.34 -31.62
N ILE A 352 -61.14 -26.55 -32.04
CA ILE A 352 -60.33 -27.76 -31.85
C ILE A 352 -58.97 -27.64 -32.56
N ASN A 353 -58.95 -27.16 -33.81
CA ASN A 353 -57.69 -26.93 -34.55
C ASN A 353 -56.76 -25.92 -33.86
N ASN A 354 -57.31 -24.84 -33.31
CA ASN A 354 -56.50 -23.85 -32.57
C ASN A 354 -55.91 -24.42 -31.28
N LEU A 355 -56.64 -25.31 -30.59
CA LEU A 355 -56.14 -26.01 -29.40
C LEU A 355 -55.03 -27.00 -29.77
N ILE A 356 -55.16 -27.73 -30.88
CA ILE A 356 -54.12 -28.62 -31.39
C ILE A 356 -52.85 -27.81 -31.72
N ALA A 357 -52.98 -26.68 -32.42
CA ALA A 357 -51.85 -25.81 -32.72
C ALA A 357 -51.16 -25.26 -31.46
N SER A 358 -51.94 -24.90 -30.43
CA SER A 358 -51.41 -24.39 -29.15
C SER A 358 -50.66 -25.46 -28.35
N VAL A 359 -51.08 -26.73 -28.45
CA VAL A 359 -50.32 -27.86 -27.88
C VAL A 359 -49.02 -28.07 -28.65
N ASN A 360 -49.07 -28.07 -29.98
CA ASN A 360 -47.89 -28.26 -30.83
C ASN A 360 -46.86 -27.13 -30.68
N SER A 361 -47.30 -25.90 -30.39
CA SER A 361 -46.41 -24.76 -30.14
C SER A 361 -45.95 -24.65 -28.68
N GLY A 362 -46.37 -25.56 -27.80
CA GLY A 362 -46.02 -25.56 -26.37
C GLY A 362 -46.72 -24.48 -25.53
N ASN A 363 -47.74 -23.80 -26.07
CA ASN A 363 -48.47 -22.73 -25.39
C ASN A 363 -49.57 -23.25 -24.44
N THR A 364 -49.92 -24.54 -24.51
CA THR A 364 -50.90 -25.18 -23.62
C THR A 364 -50.58 -26.66 -23.44
N SER A 365 -50.86 -27.24 -22.27
CA SER A 365 -50.63 -28.68 -22.02
C SER A 365 -51.68 -29.55 -22.72
N ALA A 366 -51.28 -30.74 -23.16
CA ALA A 366 -52.19 -31.70 -23.81
C ALA A 366 -53.41 -32.04 -22.91
N ALA A 367 -53.21 -32.11 -21.59
CA ALA A 367 -54.29 -32.35 -20.63
C ALA A 367 -55.30 -31.19 -20.57
N ALA A 368 -54.82 -29.95 -20.58
CA ALA A 368 -55.68 -28.77 -20.58
C ALA A 368 -56.42 -28.61 -21.92
N ALA A 369 -55.76 -28.89 -23.04
CA ALA A 369 -56.38 -28.88 -24.35
C ALA A 369 -57.44 -29.98 -24.49
N LEU A 370 -57.18 -31.19 -24.00
CA LEU A 370 -58.15 -32.30 -24.02
C LEU A 370 -59.42 -31.96 -23.22
N ALA A 371 -59.27 -31.37 -22.02
CA ALA A 371 -60.41 -30.92 -21.23
C ALA A 371 -61.27 -29.88 -21.97
N GLN A 372 -60.64 -28.96 -22.70
CA GLN A 372 -61.34 -27.96 -23.51
C GLN A 372 -61.99 -28.55 -24.76
N ILE A 373 -61.35 -29.51 -25.43
CA ILE A 373 -61.94 -30.23 -26.57
C ILE A 373 -63.21 -30.97 -26.13
N ILE A 374 -63.16 -31.67 -24.99
CA ILE A 374 -64.34 -32.35 -24.41
C ILE A 374 -65.46 -31.34 -24.14
N ALA A 375 -65.15 -30.21 -23.48
CA ALA A 375 -66.14 -29.17 -23.21
C ALA A 375 -66.78 -28.62 -24.50
N LYS A 376 -66.00 -28.39 -25.56
CA LYS A 376 -66.50 -27.91 -26.85
C LYS A 376 -67.38 -28.93 -27.59
N LEU A 377 -67.06 -30.22 -27.46
CA LEU A 377 -67.90 -31.30 -28.01
C LEU A 377 -69.20 -31.46 -27.22
N ASP A 378 -69.18 -31.26 -25.90
CA ASP A 378 -70.39 -31.28 -25.07
C ASP A 378 -71.29 -30.05 -25.34
N GLU A 379 -70.70 -28.86 -25.53
CA GLU A 379 -71.42 -27.66 -26.00
C GLU A 379 -72.10 -27.92 -27.35
N LEU A 380 -71.38 -28.51 -28.31
CA LEU A 380 -71.92 -28.87 -29.62
C LEU A 380 -73.08 -29.87 -29.49
N LYS A 381 -72.90 -30.91 -28.67
CA LYS A 381 -73.93 -31.91 -28.42
C LYS A 381 -75.18 -31.30 -27.81
N ALA A 382 -75.03 -30.37 -26.87
CA ALA A 382 -76.15 -29.64 -26.28
C ALA A 382 -76.89 -28.80 -27.33
N ALA A 383 -76.14 -28.09 -28.19
CA ALA A 383 -76.71 -27.25 -29.24
C ALA A 383 -77.43 -28.06 -30.33
N ILE A 384 -76.96 -29.28 -30.64
CA ILE A 384 -77.63 -30.22 -31.54
C ILE A 384 -78.87 -30.85 -30.88
N GLY A 385 -78.80 -31.12 -29.57
CA GLY A 385 -79.89 -31.74 -28.78
C GLY A 385 -81.06 -30.80 -28.49
N SER A 386 -80.84 -29.49 -28.44
CA SER A 386 -81.89 -28.48 -28.36
C SER A 386 -82.44 -28.17 -29.76
N GLY A 387 -83.33 -29.04 -30.27
CA GLY A 387 -84.02 -28.80 -31.52
C GLY A 387 -84.88 -27.52 -31.46
N GLY A 388 -84.51 -26.52 -32.26
CA GLY A 388 -85.42 -25.52 -32.84
C GLY A 388 -85.96 -24.42 -31.91
N SER A 389 -85.28 -23.28 -31.85
CA SER A 389 -85.93 -21.96 -31.89
C SER A 389 -84.86 -20.88 -32.11
N GLY A 390 -85.06 -20.04 -33.12
CA GLY A 390 -84.05 -19.11 -33.63
C GLY A 390 -83.96 -17.75 -32.93
N GLY A 391 -83.05 -16.94 -33.46
CA GLY A 391 -83.16 -15.47 -33.51
C GLY A 391 -82.25 -14.67 -32.59
N GLY A 392 -81.38 -13.86 -33.22
CA GLY A 392 -80.79 -12.61 -32.68
C GLY A 392 -79.60 -12.83 -31.75
N GLY A 393 -78.39 -12.30 -31.99
CA GLY A 393 -78.10 -10.92 -32.36
C GLY A 393 -77.78 -10.13 -31.09
N GLY A 394 -76.52 -9.76 -30.87
CA GLY A 394 -76.11 -9.01 -29.69
C GLY A 394 -74.61 -8.79 -29.58
N GLU A 395 -74.13 -7.76 -30.27
CA GLU A 395 -72.86 -7.09 -30.01
C GLU A 395 -72.81 -6.51 -28.58
N GLY A 396 -71.60 -6.41 -28.05
CA GLY A 396 -71.26 -5.71 -26.81
C GLY A 396 -70.07 -6.44 -26.17
N GLY A 397 -68.83 -5.94 -26.17
CA GLY A 397 -68.41 -4.56 -26.11
C GLY A 397 -67.62 -4.37 -24.82
N GLY A 398 -66.33 -4.04 -24.94
CA GLY A 398 -65.54 -3.41 -23.89
C GLY A 398 -64.58 -4.31 -23.13
N GLY A 399 -63.33 -3.85 -23.00
CA GLY A 399 -62.52 -4.16 -21.82
C GLY A 399 -61.10 -4.64 -22.09
N GLU A 400 -60.22 -3.69 -22.43
CA GLU A 400 -58.86 -3.62 -21.89
C GLU A 400 -57.83 -4.68 -22.32
N GLY A 401 -57.35 -4.45 -23.54
CA GLY A 401 -55.94 -4.22 -23.87
C GLY A 401 -54.91 -4.52 -22.77
N GLY A 402 -54.11 -5.56 -23.02
CA GLY A 402 -53.08 -6.06 -22.14
C GLY A 402 -51.94 -5.08 -21.81
N GLY A 403 -51.50 -5.15 -20.56
CA GLY A 403 -50.25 -4.60 -20.06
C GLY A 403 -49.24 -5.71 -19.76
N GLY A 404 -48.90 -6.52 -20.75
CA GLY A 404 -47.70 -7.35 -20.70
C GLY A 404 -46.51 -6.46 -21.07
N THR A 405 -45.87 -5.81 -20.11
CA THR A 405 -44.64 -5.06 -20.35
C THR A 405 -43.52 -6.03 -20.66
N THR A 406 -43.26 -6.22 -21.95
CA THR A 406 -42.00 -6.75 -22.46
C THR A 406 -40.85 -5.99 -21.80
N PRO A 407 -39.86 -6.65 -21.17
CA PRO A 407 -38.71 -5.97 -20.59
C PRO A 407 -37.99 -5.18 -21.67
N SER A 408 -37.96 -3.86 -21.53
CA SER A 408 -37.07 -2.98 -22.28
C SER A 408 -35.65 -3.55 -22.18
N THR A 409 -35.04 -3.92 -23.31
CA THR A 409 -33.64 -4.36 -23.34
C THR A 409 -32.75 -3.15 -23.08
N MET A 410 -32.46 -2.86 -21.81
CA MET A 410 -31.54 -1.81 -21.41
C MET A 410 -30.17 -2.03 -22.07
N GLU A 411 -29.74 -1.07 -22.88
CA GLU A 411 -28.40 -1.10 -23.49
C GLU A 411 -27.32 -0.79 -22.45
N TYR A 412 -26.13 -1.37 -22.66
CA TYR A 412 -24.97 -1.17 -21.80
C TYR A 412 -23.74 -0.69 -22.57
N VAL A 413 -22.74 -0.25 -21.82
CA VAL A 413 -21.40 0.09 -22.27
C VAL A 413 -20.41 -0.64 -21.37
N ASP A 414 -19.49 -1.38 -21.99
CA ASP A 414 -18.33 -1.94 -21.28
C ASP A 414 -17.22 -0.89 -21.22
N LEU A 415 -16.98 -0.35 -20.02
CA LEU A 415 -15.91 0.62 -19.78
C LEU A 415 -14.56 -0.05 -19.49
N GLY A 416 -14.49 -1.39 -19.41
CA GLY A 416 -13.27 -2.13 -19.12
C GLY A 416 -12.73 -1.93 -17.70
N LEU A 417 -13.55 -1.45 -16.77
CA LEU A 417 -13.17 -1.21 -15.38
C LEU A 417 -12.72 -2.52 -14.68
N PRO A 418 -11.96 -2.45 -13.56
CA PRO A 418 -11.46 -3.62 -12.85
C PRO A 418 -12.52 -4.68 -12.51
N SER A 419 -13.72 -4.26 -12.11
CA SER A 419 -14.86 -5.15 -11.85
C SER A 419 -15.39 -5.89 -13.08
N SER A 420 -14.97 -5.51 -14.29
CA SER A 420 -15.47 -6.05 -15.57
C SER A 420 -16.98 -5.86 -15.80
N LEU A 421 -17.62 -4.99 -15.00
CA LEU A 421 -19.04 -4.70 -15.11
C LEU A 421 -19.35 -3.77 -16.28
N LYS A 422 -20.48 -4.04 -16.91
CA LYS A 422 -21.06 -3.25 -17.98
C LYS A 422 -22.06 -2.28 -17.37
N TRP A 423 -21.94 -1.00 -17.72
CA TRP A 423 -22.77 0.09 -17.20
C TRP A 423 -23.94 0.40 -18.13
N ALA A 424 -25.13 0.61 -17.59
CA ALA A 424 -26.29 1.02 -18.39
C ALA A 424 -26.05 2.36 -19.10
N LYS A 425 -26.49 2.47 -20.36
CA LYS A 425 -26.37 3.71 -21.13
C LYS A 425 -27.19 4.87 -20.57
N CYS A 426 -28.31 4.56 -19.91
CA CYS A 426 -29.26 5.52 -19.36
C CYS A 426 -29.48 5.29 -17.87
N ASN A 427 -29.95 6.31 -17.15
CA ASN A 427 -30.53 6.11 -15.82
C ASN A 427 -31.78 5.23 -15.97
N LEU A 428 -32.18 4.55 -14.90
CA LEU A 428 -33.42 3.80 -14.90
C LEU A 428 -34.62 4.75 -15.17
N GLY A 429 -35.55 4.33 -16.04
CA GLY A 429 -36.66 5.17 -16.50
C GLY A 429 -36.30 6.19 -17.58
N ALA A 430 -35.01 6.39 -17.90
CA ALA A 430 -34.58 7.26 -18.99
C ALA A 430 -34.53 6.52 -20.33
N SER A 431 -35.01 7.18 -21.39
CA SER A 431 -34.98 6.62 -22.75
C SER A 431 -33.72 7.03 -23.53
N LYS A 432 -33.10 8.16 -23.17
CA LYS A 432 -31.82 8.64 -23.70
C LYS A 432 -30.84 8.96 -22.57
N PRO A 433 -29.51 8.94 -22.82
CA PRO A 433 -28.53 9.24 -21.79
C PRO A 433 -28.68 10.63 -21.15
N GLY A 434 -29.21 11.60 -21.90
CA GLY A 434 -29.45 12.96 -21.42
C GLY A 434 -30.67 13.11 -20.51
N ASP A 435 -31.60 12.15 -20.49
CA ASP A 435 -32.77 12.23 -19.62
C ASP A 435 -32.38 11.89 -18.17
N ASN A 436 -33.00 12.58 -17.22
CA ASN A 436 -32.74 12.36 -15.80
C ASN A 436 -33.11 10.94 -15.34
N GLY A 437 -34.16 10.35 -15.94
CA GLY A 437 -34.77 9.10 -15.51
C GLY A 437 -35.67 9.29 -14.29
N ASP A 438 -36.05 8.16 -13.70
CA ASP A 438 -36.86 8.11 -12.49
C ASP A 438 -36.00 8.26 -11.23
N TYR A 439 -36.66 8.65 -10.15
CA TYR A 439 -36.03 8.81 -8.83
C TYR A 439 -36.53 7.72 -7.90
N TYR A 440 -35.64 7.19 -7.07
CA TYR A 440 -35.94 6.12 -6.14
C TYR A 440 -35.40 6.49 -4.77
N ALA A 441 -36.20 6.25 -3.72
CA ALA A 441 -35.67 6.18 -2.38
C ALA A 441 -34.85 4.89 -2.24
N TRP A 442 -33.81 4.90 -1.42
CA TRP A 442 -32.89 3.77 -1.33
C TRP A 442 -33.62 2.52 -0.78
N GLY A 443 -33.52 1.38 -1.47
CA GLY A 443 -34.26 0.17 -1.10
C GLY A 443 -35.74 0.16 -1.48
N GLU A 444 -36.20 1.15 -2.24
CA GLU A 444 -37.52 1.14 -2.89
C GLU A 444 -37.38 0.83 -4.38
N THR A 445 -38.30 0.03 -4.92
CA THR A 445 -38.24 -0.46 -6.30
C THR A 445 -39.17 0.29 -7.26
N LYS A 446 -39.93 1.27 -6.74
CA LYS A 446 -40.86 2.09 -7.52
C LYS A 446 -40.63 3.57 -7.21
N PRO A 447 -40.73 4.46 -8.21
CA PRO A 447 -40.69 5.89 -7.97
C PRO A 447 -41.94 6.35 -7.21
N LYS A 448 -41.81 7.48 -6.52
CA LYS A 448 -42.91 8.19 -5.85
C LYS A 448 -42.78 9.70 -6.04
N THR A 449 -43.72 10.45 -5.49
CA THR A 449 -43.77 11.92 -5.62
C THR A 449 -43.33 12.68 -4.37
N ASP A 450 -43.35 12.03 -3.20
CA ASP A 450 -42.98 12.63 -1.92
C ASP A 450 -41.85 11.83 -1.24
N TYR A 451 -40.66 12.43 -1.14
CA TYR A 451 -39.43 11.81 -0.67
C TYR A 451 -39.06 12.31 0.73
N VAL A 452 -39.77 11.82 1.74
CA VAL A 452 -39.54 12.11 3.16
C VAL A 452 -39.54 10.81 3.97
N TRP A 453 -39.07 10.88 5.22
CA TRP A 453 -39.08 9.72 6.12
C TRP A 453 -40.48 9.16 6.36
N ALA A 454 -41.50 10.01 6.43
CA ALA A 454 -42.88 9.58 6.64
C ALA A 454 -43.43 8.69 5.51
N THR A 455 -42.87 8.80 4.30
CA THR A 455 -43.28 8.02 3.12
C THR A 455 -42.28 6.93 2.75
N TYR A 456 -41.24 6.71 3.56
CA TYR A 456 -40.19 5.75 3.29
C TYR A 456 -40.62 4.32 3.63
N LYS A 457 -40.42 3.37 2.70
CA LYS A 457 -40.89 1.98 2.79
C LYS A 457 -40.42 1.26 4.05
N TRP A 458 -39.19 1.53 4.49
CA TRP A 458 -38.58 0.78 5.59
C TRP A 458 -38.78 1.41 6.97
N GLY A 459 -39.67 2.41 7.08
CA GLY A 459 -40.03 3.04 8.35
C GLY A 459 -39.51 4.46 8.48
N THR A 460 -39.36 4.92 9.71
CA THR A 460 -38.92 6.30 10.03
C THR A 460 -37.44 6.35 10.38
N GLU A 461 -36.88 7.56 10.52
CA GLU A 461 -35.48 7.79 10.93
C GLU A 461 -35.13 7.02 12.22
N ASP A 462 -36.05 6.98 13.19
CA ASP A 462 -35.83 6.31 14.48
C ASP A 462 -36.26 4.84 14.53
N ASN A 463 -37.04 4.35 13.56
CA ASN A 463 -37.65 3.02 13.62
C ASN A 463 -37.70 2.34 12.24
N LEU A 464 -36.58 1.70 11.90
CA LEU A 464 -36.40 0.99 10.62
C LEU A 464 -36.70 -0.50 10.77
N ASN A 465 -37.51 -1.06 9.88
CA ASN A 465 -37.86 -2.47 9.88
C ASN A 465 -36.90 -3.36 9.04
N LYS A 466 -36.10 -2.78 8.13
CA LYS A 466 -35.07 -3.47 7.32
C LYS A 466 -33.85 -2.56 7.11
N TYR A 467 -32.67 -3.16 6.89
CA TYR A 467 -31.38 -2.47 6.79
C TYR A 467 -31.11 -1.61 8.03
N ASN A 468 -31.26 -2.26 9.19
CA ASN A 468 -31.23 -1.63 10.51
C ASN A 468 -30.07 -2.19 11.35
N LYS A 469 -29.98 -1.75 12.61
CA LYS A 469 -28.90 -2.18 13.51
C LYS A 469 -29.00 -3.66 13.92
N THR A 470 -30.19 -4.26 13.79
CA THR A 470 -30.47 -5.64 14.18
C THR A 470 -30.12 -6.62 13.06
N ASP A 471 -30.60 -6.39 11.84
CA ASP A 471 -30.26 -7.25 10.69
C ASP A 471 -28.84 -6.99 10.16
N ARG A 472 -28.29 -5.81 10.46
CA ARG A 472 -26.94 -5.35 10.11
C ARG A 472 -26.63 -5.39 8.61
N LYS A 473 -27.66 -5.45 7.75
CA LYS A 473 -27.46 -5.50 6.30
C LYS A 473 -26.97 -4.13 5.81
N THR A 474 -25.89 -4.15 5.04
CA THR A 474 -25.26 -2.94 4.46
C THR A 474 -25.30 -2.92 2.94
N VAL A 475 -25.87 -3.93 2.31
CA VAL A 475 -26.07 -4.02 0.86
C VAL A 475 -27.53 -4.40 0.62
N LEU A 476 -28.15 -3.83 -0.42
CA LEU A 476 -29.51 -4.17 -0.81
C LEU A 476 -29.63 -5.66 -1.15
N ASP A 477 -30.71 -6.26 -0.66
CA ASP A 477 -31.18 -7.53 -1.18
C ASP A 477 -31.74 -7.32 -2.61
N PRO A 478 -31.65 -8.32 -3.50
CA PRO A 478 -32.09 -8.19 -4.89
C PRO A 478 -33.56 -7.73 -5.05
N GLU A 479 -34.45 -8.12 -4.15
CA GLU A 479 -35.86 -7.72 -4.18
C GLU A 479 -36.13 -6.25 -3.85
N ASP A 480 -35.13 -5.56 -3.27
CA ASP A 480 -35.21 -4.15 -2.90
C ASP A 480 -34.33 -3.26 -3.77
N ASP A 481 -33.62 -3.85 -4.73
CA ASP A 481 -32.82 -3.14 -5.71
C ASP A 481 -33.70 -2.71 -6.90
N ALA A 482 -33.90 -1.40 -7.05
CA ALA A 482 -34.68 -0.82 -8.15
C ALA A 482 -34.23 -1.28 -9.54
N ALA A 483 -32.93 -1.44 -9.78
CA ALA A 483 -32.42 -1.89 -11.07
C ALA A 483 -32.75 -3.37 -11.30
N THR A 484 -32.59 -4.21 -10.29
CA THR A 484 -32.96 -5.64 -10.37
C THR A 484 -34.46 -5.81 -10.59
N ALA A 485 -35.28 -5.06 -9.86
CA ALA A 485 -36.74 -5.14 -9.95
C ALA A 485 -37.26 -4.69 -11.33
N ALA A 486 -36.64 -3.66 -11.92
CA ALA A 486 -37.09 -3.11 -13.20
C ALA A 486 -36.53 -3.83 -14.43
N LEU A 487 -35.28 -4.33 -14.38
CA LEU A 487 -34.59 -4.91 -15.53
C LEU A 487 -34.39 -6.43 -15.43
N GLY A 488 -34.64 -7.03 -14.27
CA GLY A 488 -34.39 -8.44 -13.99
C GLY A 488 -32.91 -8.78 -13.79
N ALA A 489 -32.64 -9.92 -13.18
CA ALA A 489 -31.27 -10.43 -13.06
C ALA A 489 -30.66 -10.65 -14.46
N PRO A 490 -29.37 -10.30 -14.67
CA PRO A 490 -28.36 -9.98 -13.65
C PRO A 490 -28.14 -8.47 -13.43
N TRP A 491 -29.09 -7.60 -13.82
CA TRP A 491 -28.97 -6.17 -13.55
C TRP A 491 -29.15 -5.86 -12.07
N ARG A 492 -28.39 -4.87 -11.57
CA ARG A 492 -28.47 -4.36 -10.20
C ARG A 492 -27.89 -2.94 -10.09
N MET A 493 -28.09 -2.27 -8.96
CA MET A 493 -27.32 -1.08 -8.62
C MET A 493 -25.84 -1.42 -8.41
N PRO A 494 -24.93 -0.49 -8.75
CA PRO A 494 -23.51 -0.65 -8.45
C PRO A 494 -23.28 -0.62 -6.94
N THR A 495 -22.30 -1.39 -6.47
CA THR A 495 -21.84 -1.30 -5.09
C THR A 495 -20.99 -0.05 -4.87
N ALA A 496 -20.65 0.20 -3.61
CA ALA A 496 -19.72 1.26 -3.26
C ALA A 496 -18.38 1.18 -3.99
N GLY A 497 -17.76 0.01 -3.98
CA GLY A 497 -16.46 -0.20 -4.62
C GLY A 497 -16.51 0.03 -6.13
N GLU A 498 -17.61 -0.33 -6.78
CA GLU A 498 -17.75 -0.18 -8.23
C GLU A 498 -17.95 1.28 -8.65
N ILE A 499 -18.60 2.10 -7.81
CA ILE A 499 -18.61 3.55 -8.02
C ILE A 499 -17.21 4.14 -7.84
N LEU A 500 -16.45 3.67 -6.84
CA LEU A 500 -15.06 4.09 -6.63
C LEU A 500 -14.19 3.77 -7.86
N GLU A 501 -14.39 2.63 -8.52
CA GLU A 501 -13.71 2.32 -9.78
C GLU A 501 -14.02 3.32 -10.90
N LEU A 502 -15.28 3.77 -10.99
CA LEU A 502 -15.74 4.72 -12.02
C LEU A 502 -15.16 6.12 -11.82
N ILE A 503 -15.04 6.59 -10.57
CA ILE A 503 -14.49 7.92 -10.24
C ILE A 503 -12.96 7.94 -10.14
N ASN A 504 -12.31 6.77 -10.07
CA ASN A 504 -10.86 6.71 -9.96
C ASN A 504 -10.21 7.39 -11.19
N PRO A 505 -9.35 8.41 -10.98
CA PRO A 505 -8.72 9.14 -12.06
C PRO A 505 -7.80 8.27 -12.94
N ASP A 506 -7.32 7.13 -12.47
CA ASP A 506 -6.51 6.21 -13.27
C ASP A 506 -7.37 5.41 -14.27
N ASN A 507 -8.66 5.23 -13.97
CA ASN A 507 -9.58 4.44 -14.79
C ASN A 507 -10.35 5.28 -15.81
N CYS A 508 -10.80 6.48 -15.43
CA CYS A 508 -11.71 7.29 -16.22
C CYS A 508 -11.29 8.77 -16.28
N THR A 509 -11.66 9.43 -17.39
CA THR A 509 -11.64 10.89 -17.53
C THR A 509 -13.07 11.40 -17.50
N TRP A 510 -13.33 12.40 -16.66
CA TRP A 510 -14.64 13.02 -16.52
C TRP A 510 -14.60 14.43 -17.12
N THR A 511 -15.45 14.70 -18.12
CA THR A 511 -15.57 16.03 -18.75
C THR A 511 -16.99 16.55 -18.65
N TRP A 512 -17.17 17.74 -18.06
CA TRP A 512 -18.47 18.39 -17.98
C TRP A 512 -18.88 18.90 -19.36
N ILE A 513 -19.99 18.38 -19.89
CA ILE A 513 -20.51 18.73 -21.21
C ILE A 513 -22.01 18.95 -21.15
N LYS A 514 -22.56 19.42 -22.28
CA LYS A 514 -23.99 19.46 -22.53
C LYS A 514 -24.36 18.39 -23.57
N ARG A 515 -25.44 17.65 -23.36
CA ARG A 515 -25.95 16.60 -24.25
C ARG A 515 -27.46 16.68 -24.36
N ASP A 516 -27.99 16.43 -25.54
CA ASP A 516 -29.43 16.51 -25.78
C ASP A 516 -30.22 15.42 -25.04
N ASP A 517 -31.37 15.81 -24.48
CA ASP A 517 -32.38 14.93 -23.90
C ASP A 517 -33.37 14.39 -24.97
N VAL A 518 -34.44 13.73 -24.53
CA VAL A 518 -35.55 13.28 -25.39
C VAL A 518 -36.12 14.36 -26.29
N ASN A 519 -36.23 15.59 -25.78
CA ASN A 519 -36.85 16.72 -26.44
C ASN A 519 -35.84 17.54 -27.27
N GLY A 520 -34.56 17.17 -27.26
CA GLY A 520 -33.50 17.92 -27.94
C GLY A 520 -32.98 19.12 -27.14
N TYR A 521 -33.31 19.22 -25.85
CA TYR A 521 -32.77 20.26 -24.98
C TYR A 521 -31.42 19.82 -24.42
N GLY A 522 -30.45 20.73 -24.44
CA GLY A 522 -29.12 20.44 -23.93
C GLY A 522 -29.08 20.37 -22.41
N VAL A 523 -28.87 19.17 -21.87
CA VAL A 523 -28.73 18.85 -20.45
C VAL A 523 -27.26 18.81 -20.06
N ASN A 524 -26.91 19.49 -18.96
CA ASN A 524 -25.56 19.45 -18.41
C ASN A 524 -25.29 18.10 -17.73
N GLY A 525 -24.05 17.63 -17.77
CA GLY A 525 -23.63 16.43 -17.07
C GLY A 525 -22.20 16.03 -17.41
N TYR A 526 -21.78 14.87 -16.92
CA TYR A 526 -20.45 14.35 -17.21
C TYR A 526 -20.48 13.33 -18.35
N LYS A 527 -19.61 13.54 -19.34
CA LYS A 527 -19.13 12.46 -20.20
C LYS A 527 -17.98 11.77 -19.49
N VAL A 528 -18.20 10.52 -19.11
CA VAL A 528 -17.21 9.67 -18.44
C VAL A 528 -16.60 8.76 -19.50
N VAL A 529 -15.30 8.91 -19.75
CA VAL A 529 -14.57 8.17 -20.78
C VAL A 529 -13.56 7.24 -20.11
N SER A 530 -13.65 5.95 -20.41
CA SER A 530 -12.66 4.97 -19.96
C SER A 530 -11.31 5.24 -20.59
N LYS A 531 -10.26 5.27 -19.76
CA LYS A 531 -8.88 5.35 -20.23
C LYS A 531 -8.38 4.02 -20.80
N LYS A 532 -9.05 2.90 -20.49
CA LYS A 532 -8.63 1.56 -20.94
C LYS A 532 -9.05 1.25 -22.37
N ASN A 533 -10.29 1.59 -22.73
CA ASN A 533 -10.84 1.23 -24.05
C ASN A 533 -11.48 2.41 -24.81
N GLY A 534 -11.50 3.61 -24.24
CA GLY A 534 -12.08 4.80 -24.88
C GLY A 534 -13.61 4.84 -24.93
N ASN A 535 -14.29 3.80 -24.45
CA ASN A 535 -15.75 3.79 -24.36
C ASN A 535 -16.23 4.82 -23.34
N SER A 536 -17.46 5.30 -23.51
CA SER A 536 -17.98 6.37 -22.66
C SER A 536 -19.46 6.22 -22.33
N ILE A 537 -19.82 6.72 -21.15
CA ILE A 537 -21.20 6.93 -20.71
C ILE A 537 -21.43 8.42 -20.44
N PHE A 538 -22.70 8.84 -20.44
CA PHE A 538 -23.09 10.18 -20.01
C PHE A 538 -23.97 10.10 -18.77
N LEU A 539 -23.60 10.88 -17.76
CA LEU A 539 -24.31 10.99 -16.50
C LEU A 539 -24.92 12.40 -16.41
N PRO A 540 -26.25 12.54 -16.57
CA PRO A 540 -26.92 13.84 -16.54
C PRO A 540 -26.89 14.41 -15.12
N ALA A 541 -26.80 15.73 -15.02
CA ALA A 541 -26.97 16.47 -13.77
C ALA A 541 -28.45 16.43 -13.34
N ALA A 542 -28.91 15.25 -12.93
CA ALA A 542 -30.31 14.99 -12.64
C ALA A 542 -30.80 15.66 -11.34
N GLY A 543 -29.90 16.11 -10.47
CA GLY A 543 -30.27 16.55 -9.14
C GLY A 543 -30.78 15.40 -8.25
N ASN A 544 -31.56 15.73 -7.23
CA ASN A 544 -32.28 14.77 -6.40
C ASN A 544 -33.67 15.28 -6.00
N ARG A 545 -34.46 14.42 -5.38
CA ARG A 545 -35.76 14.77 -4.79
C ARG A 545 -35.73 14.72 -3.28
N ASN A 546 -36.25 15.77 -2.65
CA ASN A 546 -36.49 15.88 -1.22
C ASN A 546 -37.88 16.46 -1.01
N GLY A 547 -38.77 15.69 -0.38
CA GLY A 547 -40.20 15.98 -0.44
C GLY A 547 -40.71 15.95 -1.88
N TYR A 548 -41.42 17.00 -2.28
CA TYR A 548 -41.97 17.16 -3.64
C TYR A 548 -40.98 17.82 -4.61
N ASP A 549 -39.94 18.48 -4.08
CA ASP A 549 -39.06 19.33 -4.84
C ASP A 549 -37.99 18.52 -5.57
N LEU A 550 -37.72 18.92 -6.82
CA LEU A 550 -36.56 18.49 -7.58
C LEU A 550 -35.47 19.56 -7.46
N ASP A 551 -34.45 19.31 -6.64
CA ASP A 551 -33.36 20.24 -6.45
C ASP A 551 -32.16 19.89 -7.34
N GLY A 552 -31.46 20.92 -7.79
CA GLY A 552 -30.16 20.77 -8.42
C GLY A 552 -30.14 20.33 -9.88
N ALA A 553 -31.29 20.00 -10.47
CA ALA A 553 -31.36 19.59 -11.88
C ALA A 553 -30.66 20.61 -12.81
N GLY A 554 -29.75 20.11 -13.65
CA GLY A 554 -28.88 20.90 -14.53
C GLY A 554 -27.63 21.49 -13.87
N ARG A 555 -27.50 21.44 -12.54
CA ARG A 555 -26.33 21.97 -11.77
C ARG A 555 -25.45 20.86 -11.21
N TRP A 556 -26.06 19.83 -10.64
CA TRP A 556 -25.38 18.67 -10.08
C TRP A 556 -26.23 17.41 -10.27
N GLY A 557 -25.64 16.24 -10.09
CA GLY A 557 -26.33 14.96 -10.22
C GLY A 557 -25.65 13.87 -9.41
N GLY A 558 -26.20 12.67 -9.52
CA GLY A 558 -25.68 11.52 -8.81
C GLY A 558 -26.53 10.29 -9.03
N CYS A 559 -26.02 9.15 -8.57
CA CYS A 559 -26.73 7.89 -8.65
C CYS A 559 -26.55 7.10 -7.36
N TRP A 560 -27.57 6.36 -6.96
CA TRP A 560 -27.47 5.46 -5.83
C TRP A 560 -26.45 4.35 -6.06
N SER A 561 -25.76 3.97 -4.99
CA SER A 561 -25.17 2.64 -4.86
C SER A 561 -26.13 1.72 -4.11
N SER A 562 -25.93 0.40 -4.24
CA SER A 562 -26.60 -0.60 -3.41
C SER A 562 -26.08 -0.66 -1.97
N SER A 563 -25.13 0.20 -1.58
CA SER A 563 -24.42 0.12 -0.30
C SER A 563 -24.87 1.19 0.71
N LEU A 564 -25.04 0.79 1.98
CA LEU A 564 -25.26 1.69 3.12
C LEU A 564 -23.93 2.28 3.61
N VAL A 565 -23.98 3.40 4.34
CA VAL A 565 -22.80 3.96 5.01
C VAL A 565 -22.27 3.02 6.10
N GLY A 566 -23.16 2.32 6.79
CA GLY A 566 -22.87 1.32 7.81
C GLY A 566 -24.16 0.74 8.41
N PRO A 567 -24.13 -0.34 9.20
CA PRO A 567 -25.33 -1.00 9.71
C PRO A 567 -26.35 -0.04 10.36
N GLY A 568 -27.56 0.03 9.81
CA GLY A 568 -28.64 0.88 10.30
C GLY A 568 -28.41 2.39 10.19
N SER A 569 -27.49 2.84 9.32
CA SER A 569 -27.31 4.26 9.04
C SER A 569 -28.47 4.85 8.24
N ASP A 570 -28.86 6.07 8.57
CA ASP A 570 -29.84 6.88 7.83
C ASP A 570 -29.39 7.30 6.43
N TYR A 571 -28.10 7.11 6.16
CA TYR A 571 -27.46 7.48 4.91
C TYR A 571 -27.07 6.24 4.11
N ALA A 572 -27.45 6.23 2.84
CA ALA A 572 -26.91 5.32 1.86
C ALA A 572 -25.81 6.02 1.06
N ARG A 573 -24.96 5.22 0.45
CA ARG A 573 -23.86 5.72 -0.36
C ARG A 573 -24.29 5.97 -1.79
N SER A 574 -23.76 7.02 -2.39
CA SER A 574 -24.08 7.45 -3.75
C SER A 574 -22.86 7.98 -4.46
N LEU A 575 -22.91 7.99 -5.79
CA LEU A 575 -22.12 8.88 -6.61
C LEU A 575 -22.72 10.29 -6.53
N GLY A 576 -21.91 11.32 -6.30
CA GLY A 576 -22.33 12.72 -6.39
C GLY A 576 -21.39 13.53 -7.28
N PHE A 577 -21.91 14.43 -8.09
CA PHE A 577 -21.10 15.24 -9.00
C PHE A 577 -21.72 16.58 -9.37
N GLY A 578 -20.89 17.56 -9.69
CA GLY A 578 -21.23 18.88 -10.24
C GLY A 578 -20.09 19.40 -11.12
N SER A 579 -20.26 20.56 -11.76
CA SER A 579 -19.35 21.04 -12.83
C SER A 579 -17.86 21.15 -12.48
N GLY A 580 -17.49 21.20 -11.20
CA GLY A 580 -16.10 21.24 -10.73
C GLY A 580 -15.64 20.05 -9.88
N GLN A 581 -16.53 19.10 -9.56
CA GLN A 581 -16.19 17.98 -8.67
C GLN A 581 -17.05 16.75 -8.96
N HIS A 582 -16.51 15.56 -8.76
CA HIS A 582 -17.23 14.30 -8.75
C HIS A 582 -16.58 13.43 -7.68
N ASP A 583 -17.39 12.90 -6.78
CA ASP A 583 -16.88 12.16 -5.63
C ASP A 583 -17.87 11.09 -5.18
N TRP A 584 -17.33 10.19 -4.39
CA TRP A 584 -18.06 9.31 -3.52
C TRP A 584 -18.78 10.10 -2.42
N SER A 585 -20.10 9.92 -2.30
CA SER A 585 -20.94 10.70 -1.39
C SER A 585 -21.89 9.81 -0.59
N SER A 586 -22.76 10.44 0.17
CA SER A 586 -23.86 9.79 0.87
C SER A 586 -25.05 10.71 0.97
N SER A 587 -26.26 10.14 0.91
CA SER A 587 -27.50 10.90 1.04
C SER A 587 -28.50 10.13 1.91
N ARG A 588 -29.48 10.86 2.46
CA ARG A 588 -30.53 10.25 3.28
C ARG A 588 -31.30 9.24 2.43
N ARG A 589 -31.57 8.05 2.99
CA ARG A 589 -32.21 6.95 2.25
C ARG A 589 -33.61 7.28 1.75
N CYS A 590 -34.31 8.18 2.43
CA CYS A 590 -35.64 8.63 2.03
C CYS A 590 -35.64 9.58 0.81
N TYR A 591 -34.49 10.14 0.43
CA TYR A 591 -34.37 11.03 -0.74
C TYR A 591 -34.40 10.26 -2.05
N GLY A 592 -35.00 10.88 -3.06
CA GLY A 592 -35.08 10.31 -4.40
C GLY A 592 -33.83 10.62 -5.19
N TRP A 593 -33.08 9.60 -5.60
CA TRP A 593 -31.96 9.75 -6.54
C TRP A 593 -32.15 8.85 -7.75
N ALA A 594 -31.49 9.22 -8.84
CA ALA A 594 -31.43 8.39 -10.01
C ALA A 594 -30.66 7.09 -9.74
N VAL A 595 -30.90 6.08 -10.57
CA VAL A 595 -30.23 4.78 -10.52
C VAL A 595 -29.56 4.51 -11.87
N ARG A 596 -28.26 4.17 -11.83
CA ARG A 596 -27.49 3.77 -13.01
C ARG A 596 -27.09 2.30 -12.88
N ALA A 597 -27.84 1.42 -13.52
CA ALA A 597 -27.67 -0.03 -13.35
C ALA A 597 -26.35 -0.55 -13.92
N VAL A 598 -25.87 -1.65 -13.36
CA VAL A 598 -24.70 -2.42 -13.83
C VAL A 598 -25.05 -3.89 -13.97
N ARG A 599 -24.26 -4.62 -14.78
CA ARG A 599 -24.36 -6.07 -14.94
C ARG A 599 -22.99 -6.71 -15.24
N PRO A 600 -22.80 -8.01 -14.93
CA PRO A 600 -21.65 -8.79 -15.39
C PRO A 600 -21.55 -8.89 -16.91
#